data_AF-A0A3A8KFR0-F1
#
_entry.id   AF-A0A3A8KFR0-F1
#
_cell.length_a   1.000
_cell.length_b   1.000
_cell.length_c   1.000
_cell.angle_alpha   90.00
_cell.angle_beta   90.00
_cell.angle_gamma   90.00
#
_symmetry.space_group_name_H-M   'P 1'
#
loop_
_entity.id
_entity.type
_entity.pdbx_description
1 polymer ?
#
loop_
_entity_poly.entity_id
_entity_poly.type
_entity_poly.pdbx_seq_one_letter_code
_entity_poly.pdbx_strand_id
1 'polypeptide(L)'
;MSAWACGGNDDPTTPVENPGNVDPRPGIDAGTDAGTDAGTDAGTDGGTDAGTDAGTDAGTGTDAGTDAGTDAGTDGGTDPGPVTDKWPTDPVTNYSARYGIGQVQSVGLDQGKNLWVLDGNRVGVVRADTQKLVWIPGAVGGNSTFICGGAAGRAYVGYGAEDLQPDPEYPGLHPNFIVTDTEHCEVPVGDTQCYPFSARRLQYYKAGDVDAVKLDALSGQVMVEEHLNQSVRHPGGGTATQTGPRVVEGVSLGIRNSNDHHFDEDRSMLSCVSVMRGANKGDVYVGSNHGVTRIRDLQYNAHRHPVWFDANGSQYAGYTYGLGIAQDGDVLMANDWNFGIVKPSPRLGDWDNTDTAINPAKVKSSYLPELNSQSAFDYWRGFQQTTDGRYYLGSKSLGLWQMELTTSTNPTQKGTRIGAEVGALDAINSLAATNDGSLFIATNAGGLYRLTPAKTLEKVDAVRANRVLQLVYDPSVTPGMLLVLTSDGLTVLRGY
;
A
#
# COMPACT_ATOMS: atom_id res chain seq x y z
N MET A 1 -12.39 -21.14 -13.23
CA MET A 1 -11.04 -21.17 -13.86
C MET A 1 -10.10 -20.37 -12.98
N SER A 2 -8.92 -20.91 -12.72
CA SER A 2 -7.91 -20.39 -11.79
C SER A 2 -7.35 -19.04 -12.29
N ALA A 3 -7.51 -17.96 -11.52
CA ALA A 3 -6.89 -16.67 -11.85
C ALA A 3 -5.40 -16.72 -11.50
N TRP A 4 -4.57 -16.91 -12.53
CA TRP A 4 -3.12 -16.77 -12.45
C TRP A 4 -2.75 -15.32 -12.74
N ALA A 5 -2.78 -14.45 -11.72
CA ALA A 5 -2.41 -13.03 -11.84
C ALA A 5 -1.26 -12.60 -10.89
N CYS A 6 -0.63 -13.54 -10.19
CA CYS A 6 0.51 -13.26 -9.32
C CYS A 6 1.82 -13.73 -9.96
N GLY A 7 2.63 -12.78 -10.45
CA GLY A 7 3.96 -13.07 -10.98
C GLY A 7 4.94 -13.60 -9.92
N GLY A 8 5.46 -14.81 -10.14
CA GLY A 8 6.63 -15.36 -9.45
C GLY A 8 6.69 -16.89 -9.44
N ASN A 9 7.87 -17.48 -9.66
CA ASN A 9 8.12 -18.94 -9.67
C ASN A 9 8.15 -19.60 -8.27
N ASP A 10 7.61 -18.97 -7.22
CA ASP A 10 7.53 -19.56 -5.87
C ASP A 10 6.25 -20.43 -5.71
N ASP A 11 5.82 -21.06 -6.79
CA ASP A 11 4.67 -21.96 -6.91
C ASP A 11 5.07 -23.37 -6.43
N PRO A 12 4.53 -23.90 -5.32
CA PRO A 12 4.87 -25.24 -4.88
C PRO A 12 4.28 -26.26 -5.85
N THR A 13 5.16 -26.91 -6.61
CA THR A 13 4.86 -28.09 -7.40
C THR A 13 4.26 -29.20 -6.53
N THR A 14 3.05 -29.62 -6.90
CA THR A 14 2.35 -30.91 -6.63
C THR A 14 1.36 -31.02 -5.46
N PRO A 15 0.23 -31.75 -5.65
CA PRO A 15 -0.94 -31.76 -4.76
C PRO A 15 -0.87 -32.90 -3.73
N VAL A 16 -1.39 -32.67 -2.52
CA VAL A 16 -1.65 -33.74 -1.54
C VAL A 16 -3.15 -33.92 -1.36
N GLU A 17 -3.63 -35.12 -1.70
CA GLU A 17 -5.01 -35.60 -1.56
C GLU A 17 -5.44 -35.74 -0.08
N ASN A 18 -6.61 -35.20 0.30
CA ASN A 18 -7.78 -35.95 0.83
C ASN A 18 -8.90 -34.99 1.31
N PRO A 19 -10.19 -35.25 1.02
CA PRO A 19 -11.31 -34.38 1.41
C PRO A 19 -11.97 -34.86 2.72
N GLY A 20 -12.40 -33.92 3.58
CA GLY A 20 -13.17 -34.29 4.75
C GLY A 20 -13.65 -33.15 5.65
N ASN A 21 -14.90 -32.75 5.40
CA ASN A 21 -15.87 -32.21 6.37
C ASN A 21 -15.97 -30.67 6.54
N VAL A 22 -17.06 -30.12 5.99
CA VAL A 22 -17.56 -28.74 6.17
C VAL A 22 -19.01 -28.79 6.65
N ASP A 23 -19.31 -28.07 7.73
CA ASP A 23 -20.63 -27.74 8.28
C ASP A 23 -20.58 -26.26 8.77
N PRO A 24 -21.66 -25.45 8.83
CA PRO A 24 -21.91 -24.43 7.83
C PRO A 24 -22.13 -23.00 8.40
N ARG A 25 -21.66 -21.99 7.64
CA ARG A 25 -22.25 -20.62 7.43
C ARG A 25 -22.24 -19.60 8.60
N PRO A 26 -22.31 -18.27 8.32
CA PRO A 26 -22.85 -17.62 7.11
C PRO A 26 -21.99 -16.55 6.39
N GLY A 27 -22.01 -16.62 5.04
CA GLY A 27 -22.34 -15.49 4.17
C GLY A 27 -21.28 -14.45 3.81
N ILE A 28 -20.21 -14.84 3.10
CA ILE A 28 -19.58 -14.02 2.07
C ILE A 28 -19.38 -14.92 0.85
N ASP A 29 -19.95 -14.51 -0.28
CA ASP A 29 -19.99 -15.24 -1.54
C ASP A 29 -18.65 -15.10 -2.27
N ALA A 30 -17.72 -16.01 -2.01
CA ALA A 30 -16.61 -16.28 -2.92
C ALA A 30 -17.06 -17.42 -3.83
N GLY A 31 -17.45 -17.06 -5.06
CA GLY A 31 -18.01 -17.97 -6.06
C GLY A 31 -17.17 -19.23 -6.21
N THR A 32 -17.72 -20.34 -5.75
CA THR A 32 -17.24 -21.70 -6.02
C THR A 32 -18.27 -22.35 -6.92
N ASP A 33 -17.95 -22.55 -8.19
CA ASP A 33 -18.78 -23.38 -9.07
C ASP A 33 -17.97 -24.53 -9.67
N ALA A 34 -18.50 -25.72 -9.41
CA ALA A 34 -18.02 -27.00 -9.86
C ALA A 34 -18.66 -27.35 -11.21
N GLY A 35 -17.85 -27.84 -12.15
CA GLY A 35 -18.30 -28.43 -13.38
C GLY A 35 -17.40 -29.60 -13.77
N THR A 36 -17.86 -30.82 -13.50
CA THR A 36 -17.40 -32.05 -14.14
C THR A 36 -18.05 -32.18 -15.51
N ASP A 37 -17.27 -32.42 -16.58
CA ASP A 37 -17.41 -33.67 -17.34
C ASP A 37 -16.25 -33.95 -18.30
N ALA A 38 -16.14 -35.23 -18.63
CA ALA A 38 -15.08 -35.90 -19.38
C ALA A 38 -15.09 -35.66 -20.90
N GLY A 39 -13.92 -35.83 -21.52
CA GLY A 39 -13.77 -35.91 -22.97
C GLY A 39 -12.37 -36.34 -23.38
N THR A 40 -12.17 -37.64 -23.53
CA THR A 40 -11.07 -38.25 -24.28
C THR A 40 -11.31 -38.03 -25.77
N ASP A 41 -10.29 -37.62 -26.54
CA ASP A 41 -9.97 -38.30 -27.80
C ASP A 41 -8.61 -37.89 -28.39
N ALA A 42 -7.99 -38.89 -29.01
CA ALA A 42 -6.69 -38.87 -29.64
C ALA A 42 -6.75 -38.39 -31.11
N GLY A 43 -5.65 -37.84 -31.61
CA GLY A 43 -5.45 -37.55 -33.02
C GLY A 43 -3.99 -37.25 -33.34
N THR A 44 -3.32 -38.22 -33.95
CA THR A 44 -1.96 -38.16 -34.48
C THR A 44 -1.96 -37.62 -35.92
N ASP A 45 -0.77 -37.17 -36.35
CA ASP A 45 -0.24 -36.94 -37.71
C ASP A 45 0.17 -35.47 -37.89
N GLY A 46 1.38 -35.08 -38.29
CA GLY A 46 2.44 -35.77 -39.02
C GLY A 46 2.91 -34.81 -40.12
N GLY A 47 4.13 -34.28 -40.03
CA GLY A 47 4.65 -33.36 -41.04
C GLY A 47 6.03 -32.78 -40.70
N THR A 48 7.06 -33.42 -41.24
CA THR A 48 8.46 -32.98 -41.27
C THR A 48 8.66 -32.06 -42.48
N ASP A 49 9.42 -30.96 -42.35
CA ASP A 49 10.53 -30.68 -43.27
C ASP A 49 11.42 -29.50 -42.84
N ALA A 50 12.66 -29.57 -43.34
CA ALA A 50 13.89 -28.96 -42.88
C ALA A 50 14.30 -27.64 -43.56
N GLY A 51 15.33 -26.99 -42.98
CA GLY A 51 16.22 -26.00 -43.61
C GLY A 51 16.26 -24.66 -42.87
N THR A 52 17.37 -23.97 -42.64
CA THR A 52 18.79 -24.14 -43.00
C THR A 52 19.57 -23.16 -42.11
N ASP A 53 20.68 -23.59 -41.50
CA ASP A 53 21.69 -22.70 -40.90
C ASP A 53 22.64 -22.18 -41.98
N ALA A 54 22.99 -20.89 -41.93
CA ALA A 54 24.35 -20.36 -42.01
C ALA A 54 24.36 -18.87 -42.40
N GLY A 55 24.83 -18.03 -41.47
CA GLY A 55 25.22 -16.64 -41.72
C GLY A 55 26.40 -16.30 -40.83
N THR A 56 27.61 -16.47 -41.37
CA THR A 56 28.89 -16.10 -40.79
C THR A 56 29.04 -14.58 -40.74
N ASP A 57 29.54 -14.02 -39.64
CA ASP A 57 30.61 -13.01 -39.76
C ASP A 57 31.42 -12.89 -38.46
N ALA A 58 32.72 -13.14 -38.60
CA ALA A 58 33.74 -12.91 -37.60
C ALA A 58 34.45 -11.60 -37.96
N GLY A 59 34.43 -10.63 -37.05
CA GLY A 59 35.16 -9.37 -37.17
C GLY A 59 35.79 -9.02 -35.83
N THR A 60 36.99 -9.52 -35.60
CA THR A 60 37.88 -9.15 -34.49
C THR A 60 38.39 -7.72 -34.69
N GLY A 61 38.13 -6.85 -33.71
CA GLY A 61 38.72 -5.51 -33.64
C GLY A 61 38.94 -5.12 -32.19
N THR A 62 40.09 -5.47 -31.64
CA THR A 62 40.68 -4.79 -30.48
C THR A 62 41.48 -3.62 -30.99
N ASP A 63 41.16 -2.41 -30.56
CA ASP A 63 42.16 -1.34 -30.41
C ASP A 63 41.80 -0.44 -29.23
N ALA A 64 42.86 -0.11 -28.50
CA ALA A 64 42.87 0.57 -27.22
C ALA A 64 42.46 2.04 -27.32
N GLY A 65 41.72 2.50 -26.31
CA GLY A 65 41.45 3.91 -26.07
C GLY A 65 41.31 4.13 -24.57
N THR A 66 42.44 4.22 -23.88
CA THR A 66 42.50 4.83 -22.55
C THR A 66 42.49 6.33 -22.76
N ASP A 67 41.40 7.00 -22.41
CA ASP A 67 41.46 8.43 -22.10
C ASP A 67 40.66 8.72 -20.84
N ALA A 68 41.35 9.41 -19.94
CA ALA A 68 40.89 9.77 -18.61
C ALA A 68 39.77 10.83 -18.70
N GLY A 69 38.67 10.56 -18.00
CA GLY A 69 37.61 11.52 -17.75
C GLY A 69 37.11 11.32 -16.33
N THR A 70 37.75 12.02 -15.39
CA THR A 70 37.30 12.21 -14.02
C THR A 70 35.93 12.87 -14.05
N ASP A 71 34.89 12.22 -13.50
CA ASP A 71 33.82 12.92 -12.81
C ASP A 71 33.24 12.02 -11.71
N ALA A 72 33.78 12.24 -10.51
CA ALA A 72 33.21 11.78 -9.27
C ALA A 72 31.91 12.56 -8.99
N GLY A 73 30.80 12.05 -9.50
CA GLY A 73 29.46 12.44 -9.07
C GLY A 73 29.14 11.80 -7.71
N THR A 74 29.82 12.25 -6.66
CA THR A 74 29.31 12.07 -5.30
C THR A 74 28.10 12.98 -5.18
N ASP A 75 26.90 12.45 -5.40
CA ASP A 75 25.65 13.08 -4.98
C ASP A 75 25.56 13.04 -3.44
N GLY A 76 26.49 13.75 -2.81
CA GLY A 76 26.30 14.28 -1.48
C GLY A 76 25.24 15.36 -1.62
N GLY A 77 23.97 14.95 -1.57
CA GLY A 77 22.86 15.85 -1.31
C GLY A 77 23.22 16.66 -0.08
N THR A 78 23.58 17.92 -0.31
CA THR A 78 23.78 18.89 0.75
C THR A 78 22.41 19.04 1.39
N ASP A 79 22.30 18.54 2.62
CA ASP A 79 21.17 18.78 3.50
C ASP A 79 20.91 20.30 3.46
N PRO A 80 19.74 20.77 2.97
CA PRO A 80 19.44 22.19 3.11
C PRO A 80 19.49 22.46 4.61
N GLY A 81 20.32 23.41 5.03
CA GLY A 81 20.64 23.68 6.43
C GLY A 81 19.41 23.70 7.33
N PRO A 82 19.59 23.54 8.66
CA PRO A 82 18.56 23.11 9.60
C PRO A 82 17.24 23.82 9.30
N VAL A 83 16.27 23.06 8.80
CA VAL A 83 14.91 23.56 8.60
C VAL A 83 14.47 24.00 9.99
N THR A 84 14.43 25.32 10.23
CA THR A 84 13.88 25.85 11.47
C THR A 84 12.48 25.30 11.56
N ASP A 85 12.20 24.51 12.60
CA ASP A 85 10.89 23.93 12.78
C ASP A 85 9.86 25.06 12.79
N LYS A 86 8.96 25.04 11.79
CA LYS A 86 7.95 26.08 11.57
C LYS A 86 6.70 25.85 12.40
N TRP A 87 6.66 24.73 13.12
CA TRP A 87 5.54 24.31 13.94
C TRP A 87 5.82 24.54 15.44
N PRO A 88 4.78 24.71 16.27
CA PRO A 88 4.92 24.78 17.72
C PRO A 88 5.70 23.59 18.30
N THR A 89 6.65 23.88 19.18
CA THR A 89 7.45 22.89 19.92
C THR A 89 6.89 22.58 21.30
N ASP A 90 5.76 23.19 21.68
CA ASP A 90 5.08 22.91 22.94
C ASP A 90 4.73 21.42 23.03
N PRO A 91 4.89 20.77 24.20
CA PRO A 91 4.66 19.33 24.34
C PRO A 91 3.28 18.86 23.86
N VAL A 92 2.27 19.72 23.97
CA VAL A 92 0.89 19.47 23.53
C VAL A 92 0.31 20.73 22.91
N THR A 93 -0.20 20.64 21.68
CA THR A 93 -0.90 21.74 21.01
C THR A 93 -2.18 21.26 20.33
N ASN A 94 -3.30 21.95 20.52
CA ASN A 94 -4.52 21.70 19.76
C ASN A 94 -4.45 22.43 18.40
N TYR A 95 -4.17 21.70 17.34
CA TYR A 95 -4.03 22.25 15.99
C TYR A 95 -5.39 22.59 15.37
N SER A 96 -6.45 21.85 15.70
CA SER A 96 -7.80 22.20 15.22
C SER A 96 -8.23 23.59 15.69
N ALA A 97 -8.04 23.91 16.96
CA ALA A 97 -8.35 25.24 17.50
C ALA A 97 -7.39 26.31 16.95
N ARG A 98 -6.10 26.00 16.85
CA ARG A 98 -5.07 26.96 16.43
C ARG A 98 -5.18 27.38 14.96
N TYR A 99 -5.49 26.43 14.07
CA TYR A 99 -5.48 26.64 12.62
C TYR A 99 -6.86 26.52 11.95
N GLY A 100 -7.91 26.26 12.71
CA GLY A 100 -9.28 26.17 12.19
C GLY A 100 -9.54 24.92 11.35
N ILE A 101 -8.88 23.79 11.65
CA ILE A 101 -8.98 22.54 10.86
C ILE A 101 -10.35 21.87 11.02
N GLY A 102 -11.08 22.13 12.11
CA GLY A 102 -12.37 21.47 12.37
C GLY A 102 -12.21 19.98 12.69
N GLN A 103 -13.29 19.21 12.47
CA GLN A 103 -13.29 17.75 12.51
C GLN A 103 -13.04 17.23 11.10
N VAL A 104 -11.91 16.56 10.91
CA VAL A 104 -11.46 16.05 9.62
C VAL A 104 -11.35 14.53 9.68
N GLN A 105 -11.48 13.89 8.52
CA GLN A 105 -11.43 12.44 8.36
C GLN A 105 -10.01 11.89 8.42
N SER A 106 -9.04 12.60 7.82
CA SER A 106 -7.66 12.15 7.73
C SER A 106 -6.69 13.33 7.66
N VAL A 107 -5.45 13.11 8.09
CA VAL A 107 -4.36 14.09 8.03
C VAL A 107 -3.07 13.44 7.52
N GLY A 108 -2.21 14.25 6.91
CA GLY A 108 -0.89 13.85 6.45
C GLY A 108 0.12 14.99 6.45
N LEU A 109 1.41 14.68 6.46
CA LEU A 109 2.49 15.67 6.35
C LEU A 109 3.29 15.40 5.09
N ASP A 110 3.60 16.45 4.33
CA ASP A 110 4.52 16.35 3.21
C ASP A 110 5.97 16.66 3.61
N GLN A 111 6.92 16.44 2.70
CA GLN A 111 8.33 16.77 2.96
C GLN A 111 8.58 18.27 3.20
N GLY A 112 7.71 19.14 2.70
CA GLY A 112 7.74 20.59 2.90
C GLY A 112 7.18 21.02 4.25
N LYS A 113 6.76 20.06 5.08
CA LYS A 113 6.14 20.24 6.40
C LYS A 113 4.75 20.84 6.35
N ASN A 114 4.08 20.82 5.21
CA ASN A 114 2.69 21.23 5.15
C ASN A 114 1.80 20.13 5.74
N LEU A 115 0.79 20.55 6.50
CA LEU A 115 -0.19 19.66 7.10
C LEU A 115 -1.42 19.58 6.20
N TRP A 116 -1.56 18.46 5.52
CA TRP A 116 -2.68 18.14 4.66
C TRP A 116 -3.85 17.58 5.48
N VAL A 117 -5.06 17.98 5.14
CA VAL A 117 -6.29 17.59 5.83
C VAL A 117 -7.37 17.20 4.83
N LEU A 118 -8.12 16.15 5.14
CA LEU A 118 -9.22 15.62 4.34
C LEU A 118 -10.51 15.65 5.15
N ASP A 119 -11.56 16.26 4.60
CA ASP A 119 -12.87 16.38 5.23
C ASP A 119 -13.97 16.01 4.22
N GLY A 120 -14.32 14.72 4.21
CA GLY A 120 -15.13 14.15 3.13
C GLY A 120 -14.49 14.49 1.78
N ASN A 121 -15.27 15.04 0.87
CA ASN A 121 -14.78 15.44 -0.45
C ASN A 121 -13.97 16.76 -0.47
N ARG A 122 -13.50 17.28 0.67
CA ARG A 122 -12.71 18.52 0.71
C ARG A 122 -11.28 18.24 1.12
N VAL A 123 -10.34 18.82 0.39
CA VAL A 123 -8.92 18.74 0.71
C VAL A 123 -8.38 20.12 1.00
N GLY A 124 -7.67 20.22 2.12
CA GLY A 124 -7.03 21.44 2.56
C GLY A 124 -5.59 21.20 2.99
N VAL A 125 -4.87 22.29 3.14
CA VAL A 125 -3.50 22.29 3.65
C VAL A 125 -3.31 23.46 4.60
N VAL A 126 -2.83 23.19 5.81
CA VAL A 126 -2.24 24.21 6.67
C VAL A 126 -0.79 24.36 6.23
N ARG A 127 -0.49 25.49 5.60
CA ARG A 127 0.82 25.73 5.02
C ARG A 127 1.86 25.97 6.12
N ALA A 128 3.03 25.36 5.99
CA ALA A 128 4.10 25.50 6.98
C ALA A 128 4.66 26.93 7.06
N ASP A 129 4.58 27.70 5.97
CA ASP A 129 5.15 29.04 5.86
C ASP A 129 4.25 30.14 6.42
N THR A 130 2.94 30.04 6.18
CA THR A 130 1.96 31.07 6.56
C THR A 130 1.11 30.65 7.74
N GLN A 131 1.14 29.37 8.12
CA GLN A 131 0.30 28.79 9.17
C GLN A 131 -1.20 28.99 8.92
N LYS A 132 -1.60 29.15 7.64
CA LYS A 132 -2.99 29.32 7.22
C LYS A 132 -3.49 28.06 6.53
N LEU A 133 -4.73 27.70 6.86
CA LEU A 133 -5.49 26.68 6.16
C LEU A 133 -6.01 27.23 4.84
N VAL A 134 -5.67 26.53 3.74
CA VAL A 134 -6.17 26.80 2.39
C VAL A 134 -6.84 25.55 1.86
N TRP A 135 -8.01 25.70 1.25
CA TRP A 135 -8.77 24.60 0.66
C TRP A 135 -8.66 24.61 -0.86
N ILE A 136 -8.70 23.44 -1.48
CA ILE A 136 -8.96 23.32 -2.92
C ILE A 136 -10.35 23.92 -3.21
N PRO A 137 -10.50 24.74 -4.26
CA PRO A 137 -11.83 25.18 -4.70
C PRO A 137 -12.67 23.99 -5.18
N GLY A 138 -13.75 23.69 -4.47
CA GLY A 138 -14.68 22.62 -4.83
C GLY A 138 -14.38 21.28 -4.14
N ALA A 139 -14.98 20.22 -4.66
CA ALA A 139 -14.86 18.87 -4.13
C ALA A 139 -13.79 18.06 -4.88
N VAL A 140 -13.06 17.20 -4.17
CA VAL A 140 -12.23 16.15 -4.74
C VAL A 140 -12.99 14.82 -4.67
N GLY A 141 -13.17 14.17 -5.83
CA GLY A 141 -13.81 12.86 -5.98
C GLY A 141 -15.08 12.61 -5.15
N GLY A 142 -15.44 11.33 -5.01
CA GLY A 142 -16.45 10.86 -4.07
C GLY A 142 -15.86 9.72 -3.24
N ASN A 143 -16.27 9.59 -1.97
CA ASN A 143 -15.84 8.49 -1.09
C ASN A 143 -14.33 8.43 -0.78
N SER A 144 -13.71 9.58 -0.51
CA SER A 144 -12.31 9.66 -0.07
C SER A 144 -12.11 8.94 1.27
N THR A 145 -10.97 8.27 1.45
CA THR A 145 -10.68 7.44 2.62
C THR A 145 -9.53 7.98 3.47
N PHE A 146 -8.46 8.48 2.84
CA PHE A 146 -7.29 9.02 3.52
C PHE A 146 -6.64 10.17 2.75
N ILE A 147 -5.73 10.89 3.43
CA ILE A 147 -4.74 11.77 2.79
C ILE A 147 -3.33 11.52 3.34
N CYS A 148 -2.34 11.37 2.46
CA CYS A 148 -0.92 11.26 2.82
C CYS A 148 -0.06 12.28 2.07
N GLY A 149 0.86 12.92 2.76
CA GLY A 149 1.81 13.83 2.11
C GLY A 149 2.92 13.07 1.39
N GLY A 150 3.38 13.60 0.27
CA GLY A 150 4.49 13.07 -0.51
C GLY A 150 5.67 14.03 -0.52
N ALA A 151 6.20 14.28 -1.72
CA ALA A 151 7.14 15.36 -1.99
C ALA A 151 6.62 16.71 -1.48
N ALA A 152 7.52 17.67 -1.27
CA ALA A 152 7.16 18.97 -0.71
C ALA A 152 6.08 19.66 -1.56
N GLY A 153 4.96 20.01 -0.93
CA GLY A 153 3.82 20.62 -1.61
C GLY A 153 2.92 19.63 -2.36
N ARG A 154 3.08 18.31 -2.19
CA ARG A 154 2.20 17.30 -2.78
C ARG A 154 1.60 16.40 -1.70
N ALA A 155 0.35 16.01 -1.89
CA ALA A 155 -0.28 14.93 -1.14
C ALA A 155 -1.12 14.04 -2.07
N TYR A 156 -1.54 12.90 -1.54
CA TYR A 156 -2.29 11.88 -2.24
C TYR A 156 -3.57 11.58 -1.48
N VAL A 157 -4.69 11.59 -2.19
CA VAL A 157 -6.04 11.35 -1.67
C VAL A 157 -6.51 10.02 -2.21
N GLY A 158 -6.72 9.05 -1.33
CA GLY A 158 -7.28 7.75 -1.72
C GLY A 158 -8.80 7.77 -1.73
N TYR A 159 -9.41 7.02 -2.64
CA TYR A 159 -10.86 6.82 -2.73
C TYR A 159 -11.24 5.35 -2.60
N GLY A 160 -12.33 5.09 -1.91
CA GLY A 160 -12.89 3.75 -1.77
C GLY A 160 -13.85 3.41 -2.92
N ALA A 161 -13.81 2.16 -3.36
CA ALA A 161 -14.78 1.57 -4.26
C ALA A 161 -15.27 0.22 -3.72
N GLU A 162 -16.47 -0.18 -4.11
CA GLU A 162 -16.99 -1.53 -3.87
C GLU A 162 -16.33 -2.53 -4.82
N ASP A 163 -16.32 -3.83 -4.51
CA ASP A 163 -15.79 -4.86 -5.41
C ASP A 163 -16.65 -5.01 -6.68
N LEU A 164 -16.02 -5.33 -7.82
CA LEU A 164 -16.76 -5.57 -9.05
C LEU A 164 -17.60 -6.85 -8.92
N GLN A 165 -18.86 -6.74 -9.30
CA GLN A 165 -19.78 -7.88 -9.36
C GLN A 165 -19.76 -8.49 -10.76
N PRO A 166 -20.15 -9.78 -10.90
CA PRO A 166 -20.34 -10.39 -12.22
C PRO A 166 -21.18 -9.50 -13.13
N ASP A 167 -20.71 -9.28 -14.35
CA ASP A 167 -21.35 -8.37 -15.28
C ASP A 167 -22.39 -9.12 -16.13
N PRO A 168 -23.67 -8.72 -16.10
CA PRO A 168 -24.68 -9.26 -16.99
C PRO A 168 -24.35 -9.16 -18.49
N GLU A 169 -23.52 -8.18 -18.90
CA GLU A 169 -23.06 -8.07 -20.29
C GLU A 169 -22.05 -9.17 -20.64
N TYR A 170 -21.17 -9.51 -19.69
CA TYR A 170 -20.12 -10.52 -19.84
C TYR A 170 -20.10 -11.50 -18.66
N PRO A 171 -21.08 -12.42 -18.57
CA PRO A 171 -21.22 -13.31 -17.41
C PRO A 171 -20.09 -14.33 -17.27
N GLY A 172 -19.33 -14.60 -18.34
CA GLY A 172 -18.14 -15.46 -18.32
C GLY A 172 -16.84 -14.73 -18.01
N LEU A 173 -16.86 -13.40 -17.95
CA LEU A 173 -15.68 -12.59 -17.69
C LEU A 173 -15.43 -12.47 -16.19
N HIS A 174 -14.16 -12.61 -15.79
CA HIS A 174 -13.77 -12.36 -14.42
C HIS A 174 -14.15 -10.91 -14.01
N PRO A 175 -14.78 -10.67 -12.85
CA PRO A 175 -15.32 -9.35 -12.51
C PRO A 175 -14.28 -8.22 -12.60
N ASN A 176 -13.04 -8.50 -12.14
CA ASN A 176 -11.94 -7.53 -12.14
C ASN A 176 -11.24 -7.37 -13.50
N PHE A 177 -11.56 -8.17 -14.51
CA PHE A 177 -10.91 -8.04 -15.81
C PHE A 177 -11.38 -6.77 -16.52
N ILE A 178 -10.43 -5.96 -16.95
CA ILE A 178 -10.64 -4.71 -17.63
C ILE A 178 -10.93 -5.00 -19.10
N VAL A 179 -11.76 -4.19 -19.76
CA VAL A 179 -11.98 -4.33 -21.20
C VAL A 179 -11.94 -2.94 -21.83
N THR A 180 -10.77 -2.59 -22.36
CA THR A 180 -10.42 -1.23 -22.79
C THR A 180 -10.03 -1.11 -24.26
N ASP A 181 -9.73 -2.22 -24.94
CA ASP A 181 -9.39 -2.17 -26.37
C ASP A 181 -10.59 -1.75 -27.23
N THR A 182 -10.55 -0.51 -27.71
CA THR A 182 -11.59 0.09 -28.56
C THR A 182 -11.52 -0.35 -30.02
N GLU A 183 -10.36 -0.83 -30.47
CA GLU A 183 -10.15 -1.26 -31.86
C GLU A 183 -10.33 -2.76 -32.02
N HIS A 184 -10.12 -3.53 -30.95
CA HIS A 184 -10.29 -4.98 -30.90
C HIS A 184 -11.07 -5.43 -29.67
N CYS A 185 -10.77 -6.62 -29.17
CA CYS A 185 -11.33 -7.20 -27.97
C CYS A 185 -10.20 -7.82 -27.15
N GLU A 186 -10.39 -7.88 -25.85
CA GLU A 186 -9.40 -8.42 -24.92
C GLU A 186 -9.72 -9.89 -24.63
N VAL A 187 -8.68 -10.72 -24.55
CA VAL A 187 -8.79 -12.16 -24.27
C VAL A 187 -8.08 -12.43 -22.95
N PRO A 188 -8.80 -12.82 -21.89
CA PRO A 188 -8.18 -13.21 -20.63
C PRO A 188 -7.19 -14.36 -20.83
N VAL A 189 -6.14 -14.39 -20.00
CA VAL A 189 -5.15 -15.46 -20.03
C VAL A 189 -5.83 -16.81 -19.76
N GLY A 190 -5.61 -17.78 -20.66
CA GLY A 190 -6.21 -19.11 -20.57
C GLY A 190 -7.65 -19.19 -21.09
N ASP A 191 -8.21 -18.09 -21.61
CA ASP A 191 -9.50 -18.06 -22.29
C ASP A 191 -9.30 -18.02 -23.82
N THR A 192 -10.35 -18.38 -24.56
CA THR A 192 -10.46 -18.21 -26.01
C THR A 192 -11.53 -17.19 -26.40
N GLN A 193 -12.39 -16.82 -25.45
CA GLN A 193 -13.43 -15.83 -25.65
C GLN A 193 -12.82 -14.43 -25.70
N CYS A 194 -13.20 -13.67 -26.73
CA CYS A 194 -12.78 -12.30 -26.93
C CYS A 194 -13.88 -11.34 -26.46
N TYR A 195 -13.54 -10.44 -25.53
CA TYR A 195 -14.47 -9.50 -24.92
C TYR A 195 -14.25 -8.09 -25.50
N PRO A 196 -15.19 -7.55 -26.29
CA PRO A 196 -15.02 -6.23 -26.90
C PRO A 196 -15.19 -5.11 -25.88
N PHE A 197 -14.63 -3.93 -26.18
CA PHE A 197 -14.82 -2.72 -25.37
C PHE A 197 -16.27 -2.53 -24.92
N SER A 198 -16.45 -2.25 -23.64
CA SER A 198 -17.76 -1.91 -23.06
C SER A 198 -17.72 -0.52 -22.43
N ALA A 199 -18.45 0.42 -23.02
CA ALA A 199 -18.63 1.76 -22.48
C ALA A 199 -19.30 1.75 -21.09
N ARG A 200 -20.10 0.72 -20.81
CA ARG A 200 -20.68 0.47 -19.49
C ARG A 200 -19.58 0.11 -18.49
N ARG A 201 -18.72 -0.85 -18.81
CA ARG A 201 -17.62 -1.28 -17.94
C ARG A 201 -16.64 -0.15 -17.68
N LEU A 202 -16.36 0.68 -18.67
CA LEU A 202 -15.53 1.87 -18.52
C LEU A 202 -16.01 2.81 -17.40
N GLN A 203 -17.31 2.83 -17.08
CA GLN A 203 -17.81 3.65 -15.97
C GLN A 203 -17.38 3.12 -14.60
N TYR A 204 -17.13 1.82 -14.45
CA TYR A 204 -16.69 1.23 -13.20
C TYR A 204 -15.25 1.59 -12.86
N TYR A 205 -14.41 1.80 -13.88
CA TYR A 205 -12.99 2.13 -13.72
C TYR A 205 -12.73 3.58 -13.29
N LYS A 206 -13.79 4.41 -13.23
CA LYS A 206 -13.73 5.77 -12.65
C LYS A 206 -13.83 5.79 -11.13
N ALA A 207 -14.21 4.66 -10.53
CA ALA A 207 -14.49 4.57 -9.11
C ALA A 207 -13.29 3.96 -8.39
N GLY A 208 -12.85 4.64 -7.33
CA GLY A 208 -11.75 4.18 -6.49
C GLY A 208 -10.40 4.34 -7.18
N ASP A 209 -9.52 5.15 -6.58
CA ASP A 209 -8.16 5.40 -7.07
C ASP A 209 -7.41 6.35 -6.09
N VAL A 210 -6.32 6.97 -6.54
CA VAL A 210 -5.58 8.03 -5.87
C VAL A 210 -5.46 9.27 -6.76
N ASP A 211 -5.88 10.42 -6.21
CA ASP A 211 -5.53 11.73 -6.80
C ASP A 211 -4.28 12.30 -6.13
N ALA A 212 -3.35 12.80 -6.93
CA ALA A 212 -2.32 13.73 -6.48
C ALA A 212 -2.91 15.15 -6.41
N VAL A 213 -2.71 15.81 -5.27
CA VAL A 213 -3.03 17.21 -5.04
C VAL A 213 -1.76 18.00 -4.78
N LYS A 214 -1.74 19.26 -5.19
CA LYS A 214 -0.56 20.12 -5.12
C LYS A 214 -0.86 21.48 -4.51
N LEU A 215 0.05 21.93 -3.65
CA LEU A 215 0.20 23.31 -3.22
C LEU A 215 1.21 23.98 -4.16
N ASP A 216 0.71 24.89 -5.00
CA ASP A 216 1.56 25.69 -5.88
C ASP A 216 2.34 26.73 -5.07
N ALA A 217 3.67 26.65 -5.11
CA ALA A 217 4.53 27.49 -4.29
C ALA A 217 4.47 28.98 -4.67
N LEU A 218 4.14 29.31 -5.93
CA LEU A 218 4.14 30.68 -6.45
C LEU A 218 2.83 31.41 -6.11
N SER A 219 1.70 30.78 -6.39
CA SER A 219 0.36 31.34 -6.14
C SER A 219 -0.13 31.08 -4.71
N GLY A 220 0.41 30.07 -4.03
CA GLY A 220 -0.08 29.58 -2.74
C GLY A 220 -1.44 28.90 -2.83
N GLN A 221 -1.92 28.58 -4.02
CA GLN A 221 -3.17 27.87 -4.26
C GLN A 221 -2.98 26.36 -4.13
N VAL A 222 -4.07 25.67 -3.79
CA VAL A 222 -4.12 24.21 -3.74
C VAL A 222 -5.05 23.72 -4.84
N MET A 223 -4.64 22.69 -5.56
CA MET A 223 -5.37 22.15 -6.72
C MET A 223 -5.16 20.65 -6.86
N VAL A 224 -6.07 19.98 -7.57
CA VAL A 224 -5.83 18.63 -8.08
C VAL A 224 -4.76 18.72 -9.17
N GLU A 225 -3.71 17.91 -9.04
CA GLU A 225 -2.60 17.86 -10.00
C GLU A 225 -2.87 16.78 -11.05
N GLU A 226 -3.14 15.55 -10.61
CA GLU A 226 -3.33 14.40 -11.50
C GLU A 226 -4.15 13.29 -10.81
N HIS A 227 -4.99 12.60 -11.59
CA HIS A 227 -5.52 11.29 -11.22
C HIS A 227 -4.50 10.22 -11.60
N LEU A 228 -3.87 9.57 -10.62
CA LEU A 228 -2.64 8.79 -10.83
C LEU A 228 -2.86 7.62 -11.79
N ASN A 229 -2.30 7.70 -13.00
CA ASN A 229 -2.48 6.68 -14.02
C ASN A 229 -1.16 6.25 -14.70
N GLN A 230 -0.01 6.72 -14.20
CA GLN A 230 1.29 6.41 -14.76
C GLN A 230 1.96 5.25 -13.99
N SER A 231 1.81 4.03 -14.50
CA SER A 231 2.52 2.87 -13.99
C SER A 231 3.98 2.88 -14.44
N VAL A 232 4.84 2.29 -13.62
CA VAL A 232 6.24 2.04 -13.96
C VAL A 232 6.57 0.62 -13.54
N ARG A 233 7.03 -0.22 -14.47
CA ARG A 233 7.52 -1.57 -14.19
C ARG A 233 8.84 -1.84 -14.90
N HIS A 234 9.72 -2.64 -14.30
CA HIS A 234 10.96 -3.14 -14.93
C HIS A 234 10.88 -4.66 -15.16
N PRO A 235 10.22 -5.12 -16.24
CA PRO A 235 10.13 -6.54 -16.55
C PRO A 235 11.52 -7.18 -16.66
N GLY A 236 11.75 -8.27 -15.93
CA GLY A 236 13.04 -8.97 -15.92
C GLY A 236 14.24 -8.10 -15.50
N GLY A 237 14.01 -7.01 -14.77
CA GLY A 237 15.06 -6.06 -14.36
C GLY A 237 15.54 -5.11 -15.47
N GLY A 238 14.88 -5.11 -16.63
CA GLY A 238 15.20 -4.28 -17.80
C GLY A 238 14.80 -2.80 -17.65
N THR A 239 14.47 -2.15 -18.76
CA THR A 239 14.06 -0.73 -18.78
C THR A 239 12.67 -0.52 -18.18
N ALA A 240 12.44 0.65 -17.60
CA ALA A 240 11.13 1.07 -17.13
C ALA A 240 10.11 1.11 -18.28
N THR A 241 8.92 0.57 -18.03
CA THR A 241 7.80 0.50 -18.98
C THR A 241 6.50 0.91 -18.30
N GLN A 242 5.65 1.64 -19.02
CA GLN A 242 4.23 1.81 -18.68
C GLN A 242 3.51 0.52 -19.05
N THR A 243 2.73 -0.02 -18.13
CA THR A 243 1.81 -1.12 -18.39
C THR A 243 0.39 -0.59 -18.57
N GLY A 244 -0.26 -1.00 -19.66
CA GLY A 244 -1.62 -0.60 -20.01
C GLY A 244 -1.80 0.86 -20.45
N PRO A 245 -3.00 1.19 -20.94
CA PRO A 245 -3.34 2.55 -21.33
C PRO A 245 -3.55 3.44 -20.09
N ARG A 246 -3.10 4.70 -20.18
CA ARG A 246 -3.38 5.73 -19.16
C ARG A 246 -4.80 6.27 -19.25
N VAL A 247 -5.27 6.43 -20.49
CA VAL A 247 -6.54 7.05 -20.84
C VAL A 247 -7.22 6.23 -21.92
N VAL A 248 -8.50 5.93 -21.73
CA VAL A 248 -9.34 5.21 -22.69
C VAL A 248 -10.65 5.97 -22.85
N GLU A 249 -11.01 6.33 -24.08
CA GLU A 249 -12.22 7.14 -24.37
C GLU A 249 -12.35 8.40 -23.47
N GLY A 250 -11.21 9.08 -23.22
CA GLY A 250 -11.14 10.27 -22.38
C GLY A 250 -11.24 10.02 -20.87
N VAL A 251 -11.29 8.76 -20.43
CA VAL A 251 -11.32 8.36 -19.02
C VAL A 251 -9.91 7.99 -18.57
N SER A 252 -9.41 8.68 -17.54
CA SER A 252 -8.20 8.26 -16.84
C SER A 252 -8.49 6.97 -16.07
N LEU A 253 -7.70 5.93 -16.30
CA LEU A 253 -7.94 4.63 -15.67
C LEU A 253 -7.39 4.53 -14.26
N GLY A 254 -6.59 5.47 -13.79
CA GLY A 254 -6.08 5.39 -12.42
C GLY A 254 -5.09 4.25 -12.19
N ILE A 255 -4.92 3.85 -10.92
CA ILE A 255 -4.04 2.75 -10.52
C ILE A 255 -4.61 1.39 -10.96
N ARG A 256 -3.74 0.58 -11.56
CA ARG A 256 -4.00 -0.77 -12.06
C ARG A 256 -2.85 -1.69 -11.71
N ASN A 257 -3.12 -3.00 -11.67
CA ASN A 257 -2.07 -3.99 -11.45
C ASN A 257 -0.95 -3.75 -12.48
N SER A 258 0.27 -3.53 -11.99
CA SER A 258 1.41 -3.22 -12.86
C SER A 258 1.96 -4.46 -13.54
N ASN A 259 1.81 -5.64 -12.93
CA ASN A 259 2.27 -6.90 -13.51
C ASN A 259 1.36 -7.39 -14.65
N ASP A 260 0.06 -7.14 -14.53
CA ASP A 260 -0.99 -7.41 -15.51
C ASP A 260 -2.06 -6.32 -15.45
N HIS A 261 -1.95 -5.34 -16.34
CA HIS A 261 -2.80 -4.16 -16.37
C HIS A 261 -4.27 -4.44 -16.75
N HIS A 262 -4.59 -5.67 -17.15
CA HIS A 262 -5.97 -6.06 -17.43
C HIS A 262 -6.77 -6.33 -16.15
N PHE A 263 -6.20 -6.15 -14.95
CA PHE A 263 -6.90 -6.37 -13.69
C PHE A 263 -7.07 -5.11 -12.85
N ASP A 264 -8.33 -4.84 -12.48
CA ASP A 264 -8.74 -3.82 -11.52
C ASP A 264 -8.73 -4.34 -10.08
N GLU A 265 -7.54 -4.61 -9.56
CA GLU A 265 -7.37 -5.22 -8.24
C GLU A 265 -7.25 -4.18 -7.13
N ASP A 266 -6.61 -3.03 -7.38
CA ASP A 266 -6.30 -2.00 -6.36
C ASP A 266 -7.37 -0.91 -6.21
N ARG A 267 -8.61 -1.16 -6.64
CA ARG A 267 -9.62 -0.11 -6.76
C ARG A 267 -10.00 0.59 -5.45
N SER A 268 -9.98 -0.10 -4.32
CA SER A 268 -10.44 0.48 -3.05
C SER A 268 -9.26 0.85 -2.18
N MET A 269 -9.00 2.15 -2.02
CA MET A 269 -7.87 2.65 -1.23
C MET A 269 -8.26 2.80 0.25
N LEU A 270 -7.46 2.23 1.15
CA LEU A 270 -7.85 2.02 2.56
C LEU A 270 -6.92 2.70 3.56
N SER A 271 -5.63 2.75 3.29
CA SER A 271 -4.62 3.29 4.18
C SER A 271 -3.43 3.84 3.41
N CYS A 272 -2.62 4.66 4.08
CA CYS A 272 -1.39 5.17 3.48
C CYS A 272 -0.32 5.45 4.54
N VAL A 273 0.94 5.43 4.11
CA VAL A 273 2.08 5.86 4.92
C VAL A 273 3.11 6.58 4.06
N SER A 274 3.57 7.73 4.54
CA SER A 274 4.62 8.52 3.90
C SER A 274 6.00 8.15 4.44
N VAL A 275 6.99 8.03 3.56
CA VAL A 275 8.38 7.80 3.95
C VAL A 275 9.06 9.12 4.29
N MET A 276 9.26 9.37 5.59
CA MET A 276 9.80 10.66 6.07
C MET A 276 11.33 10.73 6.16
N ARG A 277 12.03 9.59 6.07
CA ARG A 277 13.49 9.50 6.22
C ARG A 277 14.06 8.32 5.43
N GLY A 278 15.39 8.28 5.30
CA GLY A 278 16.11 7.21 4.62
C GLY A 278 16.11 7.35 3.09
N ALA A 279 16.59 6.32 2.40
CA ALA A 279 16.85 6.37 0.95
C ALA A 279 15.61 6.55 0.09
N ASN A 280 14.43 6.17 0.60
CA ASN A 280 13.15 6.24 -0.11
C ASN A 280 12.29 7.43 0.36
N LYS A 281 12.90 8.43 1.01
CA LYS A 281 12.19 9.61 1.52
C LYS A 281 11.39 10.28 0.40
N GLY A 282 10.09 10.49 0.62
CA GLY A 282 9.16 11.09 -0.35
C GLY A 282 8.26 10.09 -1.06
N ASP A 283 8.62 8.80 -1.02
CA ASP A 283 7.71 7.75 -1.43
C ASP A 283 6.50 7.70 -0.49
N VAL A 284 5.38 7.26 -1.05
CA VAL A 284 4.16 6.96 -0.30
C VAL A 284 3.74 5.54 -0.63
N TYR A 285 3.39 4.78 0.39
CA TYR A 285 2.79 3.45 0.22
C TYR A 285 1.31 3.56 0.54
N VAL A 286 0.49 2.97 -0.32
CA VAL A 286 -0.97 2.96 -0.20
C VAL A 286 -1.45 1.52 -0.12
N GLY A 287 -2.27 1.23 0.88
CA GLY A 287 -2.92 -0.06 1.06
C GLY A 287 -4.28 -0.05 0.41
N SER A 288 -4.57 -1.07 -0.40
CA SER A 288 -5.81 -1.28 -1.13
C SER A 288 -6.55 -2.53 -0.63
N ASN A 289 -7.69 -2.84 -1.25
CA ASN A 289 -8.40 -4.11 -1.12
C ASN A 289 -7.57 -5.33 -1.57
N HIS A 290 -6.50 -5.14 -2.35
CA HIS A 290 -5.70 -6.24 -2.86
C HIS A 290 -4.26 -6.22 -2.35
N GLY A 291 -3.64 -5.07 -2.13
CA GLY A 291 -2.28 -5.01 -1.60
C GLY A 291 -1.73 -3.63 -1.36
N VAL A 292 -0.43 -3.47 -1.56
CA VAL A 292 0.32 -2.25 -1.30
C VAL A 292 0.90 -1.72 -2.59
N THR A 293 0.45 -0.55 -2.99
CA THR A 293 1.01 0.21 -4.11
C THR A 293 2.05 1.19 -3.60
N ARG A 294 3.18 1.30 -4.31
CA ARG A 294 4.21 2.30 -4.06
C ARG A 294 4.05 3.46 -5.04
N ILE A 295 4.08 4.67 -4.53
CA ILE A 295 3.92 5.91 -5.29
C ILE A 295 5.16 6.78 -5.09
N ARG A 296 5.67 7.35 -6.18
CA ARG A 296 6.71 8.37 -6.19
C ARG A 296 6.34 9.42 -7.23
N ASP A 297 6.21 10.66 -6.77
CA ASP A 297 5.72 11.78 -7.56
C ASP A 297 4.36 11.51 -8.22
N LEU A 298 4.31 11.32 -9.54
CA LEU A 298 3.08 11.03 -10.28
C LEU A 298 3.08 9.60 -10.83
N GLN A 299 4.06 8.80 -10.43
CA GLN A 299 4.25 7.44 -10.88
C GLN A 299 3.92 6.46 -9.77
N TYR A 300 3.42 5.28 -10.16
CA TYR A 300 3.16 4.20 -9.23
C TYR A 300 3.71 2.86 -9.74
N ASN A 301 3.89 1.93 -8.82
CA ASN A 301 4.01 0.51 -9.12
C ASN A 301 3.13 -0.27 -8.13
N ALA A 302 2.24 -1.08 -8.68
CA ALA A 302 1.20 -1.80 -7.99
C ALA A 302 1.34 -3.30 -8.32
N HIS A 303 1.26 -4.21 -7.37
CA HIS A 303 1.23 -4.01 -5.92
C HIS A 303 1.96 -5.19 -5.28
N ARG A 304 2.13 -5.17 -3.96
CA ARG A 304 2.54 -6.35 -3.17
C ARG A 304 1.58 -6.61 -2.04
N HIS A 305 1.34 -7.87 -1.73
CA HIS A 305 0.54 -8.25 -0.58
C HIS A 305 1.05 -9.54 0.07
N PRO A 306 0.96 -9.65 1.41
CA PRO A 306 1.12 -10.92 2.07
C PRO A 306 -0.10 -11.81 1.79
N VAL A 307 0.14 -13.07 1.47
CA VAL A 307 -0.88 -14.05 1.07
C VAL A 307 -0.80 -15.32 1.90
N TRP A 308 -1.84 -16.14 1.84
CA TRP A 308 -1.74 -17.55 2.19
C TRP A 308 -2.45 -18.40 1.14
N PHE A 309 -2.14 -19.70 1.14
CA PHE A 309 -2.71 -20.66 0.21
C PHE A 309 -3.45 -21.74 1.00
N ASP A 310 -4.64 -22.12 0.53
CA ASP A 310 -5.35 -23.27 1.07
C ASP A 310 -4.78 -24.60 0.53
N ALA A 311 -5.32 -25.72 1.01
CA ALA A 311 -4.90 -27.06 0.61
C ALA A 311 -5.13 -27.35 -0.90
N ASN A 312 -5.98 -26.58 -1.57
CA ASN A 312 -6.25 -26.69 -3.00
C ASN A 312 -5.35 -25.77 -3.84
N GLY A 313 -4.46 -24.99 -3.20
CA GLY A 313 -3.62 -24.01 -3.87
C GLY A 313 -4.33 -22.69 -4.19
N SER A 314 -5.54 -22.45 -3.66
CA SER A 314 -6.21 -21.16 -3.83
C SER A 314 -5.50 -20.12 -2.99
N GLN A 315 -5.18 -18.98 -3.60
CA GLN A 315 -4.52 -17.86 -2.93
C GLN A 315 -5.55 -16.93 -2.28
N TYR A 316 -5.24 -16.45 -1.08
CA TYR A 316 -6.07 -15.49 -0.35
C TYR A 316 -5.24 -14.26 0.04
N ALA A 317 -5.74 -13.09 -0.32
CA ALA A 317 -5.21 -11.79 0.05
C ALA A 317 -6.34 -10.96 0.69
N GLY A 318 -6.03 -10.31 1.82
CA GLY A 318 -6.99 -9.48 2.54
C GLY A 318 -6.83 -7.99 2.24
N TYR A 319 -7.75 -7.19 2.76
CA TYR A 319 -7.70 -5.74 2.66
C TYR A 319 -6.57 -5.17 3.52
N THR A 320 -5.76 -4.27 2.96
CA THR A 320 -4.54 -3.78 3.61
C THR A 320 -4.76 -2.45 4.33
N TYR A 321 -4.95 -2.51 5.64
CA TYR A 321 -5.06 -1.33 6.52
C TYR A 321 -3.79 -1.08 7.35
N GLY A 322 -3.06 -2.14 7.71
CA GLY A 322 -1.87 -2.05 8.55
C GLY A 322 -0.65 -1.72 7.72
N LEU A 323 -0.23 -0.46 7.73
CA LEU A 323 0.98 0.00 7.07
C LEU A 323 1.95 0.69 8.04
N GLY A 324 3.24 0.53 7.78
CA GLY A 324 4.29 1.24 8.51
C GLY A 324 5.62 1.20 7.79
N ILE A 325 6.55 2.04 8.28
CA ILE A 325 7.94 2.07 7.81
C ILE A 325 8.84 1.75 9.00
N ALA A 326 9.60 0.67 8.88
CA ALA A 326 10.54 0.22 9.89
C ALA A 326 11.69 1.23 10.09
N GLN A 327 12.48 1.03 11.15
CA GLN A 327 13.59 1.94 11.46
C GLN A 327 14.65 1.98 10.36
N ASP A 328 14.83 0.87 9.65
CA ASP A 328 15.76 0.71 8.52
C ASP A 328 15.12 0.95 7.14
N GLY A 329 13.86 1.38 7.10
CA GLY A 329 13.16 1.72 5.87
C GLY A 329 12.42 0.56 5.20
N ASP A 330 12.37 -0.62 5.83
CA ASP A 330 11.51 -1.71 5.37
C ASP A 330 10.03 -1.31 5.43
N VAL A 331 9.27 -1.76 4.45
CA VAL A 331 7.83 -1.60 4.38
C VAL A 331 7.17 -2.70 5.19
N LEU A 332 6.39 -2.29 6.18
CA LEU A 332 5.59 -3.14 7.04
C LEU A 332 4.17 -3.17 6.47
N MET A 333 3.68 -4.34 6.11
CA MET A 333 2.36 -4.52 5.50
C MET A 333 1.58 -5.59 6.25
N ALA A 334 0.33 -5.30 6.59
CA ALA A 334 -0.57 -6.21 7.28
C ALA A 334 -2.00 -6.02 6.76
N ASN A 335 -2.57 -7.09 6.25
CA ASN A 335 -3.94 -7.14 5.78
C ASN A 335 -4.86 -7.85 6.79
N ASP A 336 -6.10 -8.14 6.44
CA ASP A 336 -7.03 -8.76 7.41
C ASP A 336 -6.63 -10.20 7.80
N TRP A 337 -5.76 -10.90 7.07
CA TRP A 337 -5.25 -12.24 7.41
C TRP A 337 -3.79 -12.22 7.87
N ASN A 338 -2.91 -11.70 7.01
CA ASN A 338 -1.46 -11.88 7.10
C ASN A 338 -0.70 -10.56 7.18
N PHE A 339 0.58 -10.69 7.48
CA PHE A 339 1.54 -9.59 7.43
C PHE A 339 2.86 -10.00 6.74
N GLY A 340 3.61 -9.00 6.31
CA GLY A 340 4.89 -9.13 5.63
C GLY A 340 5.81 -7.93 5.93
N ILE A 341 7.11 -8.15 5.76
CA ILE A 341 8.16 -7.14 5.96
C ILE A 341 9.11 -7.20 4.77
N VAL A 342 9.09 -6.16 3.95
CA VAL A 342 9.82 -6.10 2.69
C VAL A 342 10.76 -4.91 2.67
N LYS A 343 12.01 -5.15 2.34
CA LYS A 343 12.97 -4.10 2.00
C LYS A 343 12.73 -3.68 0.55
N PRO A 344 12.23 -2.46 0.29
CA PRO A 344 11.98 -2.00 -1.07
C PRO A 344 13.30 -1.72 -1.81
N SER A 345 13.37 -2.12 -3.08
CA SER A 345 14.46 -1.70 -3.97
C SER A 345 14.43 -0.18 -4.20
N PRO A 346 15.54 0.47 -4.61
CA PRO A 346 15.54 1.89 -4.95
C PRO A 346 14.66 2.23 -6.18
N ARG A 347 14.54 1.30 -7.13
CA ARG A 347 13.77 1.50 -8.35
C ARG A 347 12.28 1.31 -8.05
N LEU A 348 11.48 2.34 -8.32
CA LEU A 348 10.02 2.29 -8.14
C LEU A 348 9.41 1.08 -8.83
N GLY A 349 9.74 0.89 -10.11
CA GLY A 349 9.13 -0.15 -10.93
C GLY A 349 9.59 -1.58 -10.68
N ASP A 350 10.38 -1.81 -9.63
CA ASP A 350 10.68 -3.16 -9.15
C ASP A 350 9.74 -3.57 -8.01
N TRP A 351 8.86 -2.69 -7.53
CA TRP A 351 8.14 -2.93 -6.28
C TRP A 351 7.28 -4.19 -6.32
N ASP A 352 6.55 -4.46 -7.40
CA ASP A 352 5.77 -5.69 -7.63
C ASP A 352 6.62 -6.97 -7.74
N ASN A 353 7.94 -6.84 -7.89
CA ASN A 353 8.83 -7.98 -8.08
C ASN A 353 9.02 -8.77 -6.78
N THR A 354 8.64 -10.04 -6.81
CA THR A 354 8.68 -10.96 -5.67
C THR A 354 10.05 -11.59 -5.42
N ASP A 355 11.01 -11.42 -6.33
CA ASP A 355 12.38 -11.91 -6.18
C ASP A 355 13.07 -11.26 -4.96
N THR A 356 13.45 -12.09 -4.00
CA THR A 356 14.13 -11.67 -2.76
C THR A 356 15.54 -11.11 -2.99
N ALA A 357 16.14 -11.30 -4.16
CA ALA A 357 17.38 -10.62 -4.54
C ALA A 357 17.15 -9.14 -4.88
N ILE A 358 15.94 -8.79 -5.36
CA ILE A 358 15.56 -7.42 -5.74
C ILE A 358 14.87 -6.72 -4.57
N ASN A 359 13.90 -7.38 -3.95
CA ASN A 359 13.18 -6.90 -2.77
C ASN A 359 13.28 -7.93 -1.63
N PRO A 360 14.37 -7.92 -0.84
CA PRO A 360 14.55 -8.83 0.28
C PRO A 360 13.39 -8.75 1.27
N ALA A 361 12.93 -9.90 1.77
CA ALA A 361 11.87 -9.95 2.77
C ALA A 361 12.38 -10.54 4.08
N LYS A 362 12.15 -9.83 5.19
CA LYS A 362 12.35 -10.38 6.55
C LYS A 362 11.22 -11.30 6.96
N VAL A 363 10.02 -11.04 6.42
CA VAL A 363 8.83 -11.89 6.52
C VAL A 363 8.15 -11.82 5.15
N LYS A 364 8.02 -12.95 4.44
CA LYS A 364 7.33 -12.99 3.14
C LYS A 364 5.82 -12.81 3.34
N SER A 365 5.18 -13.80 3.95
CA SER A 365 3.78 -13.79 4.34
C SER A 365 3.61 -14.66 5.57
N SER A 366 2.97 -14.14 6.61
CA SER A 366 2.83 -14.88 7.86
C SER A 366 1.64 -14.42 8.70
N TYR A 367 1.27 -15.24 9.69
CA TYR A 367 0.26 -14.97 10.72
C TYR A 367 0.81 -15.29 12.13
N LEU A 368 0.03 -14.93 13.16
CA LEU A 368 0.36 -15.24 14.57
C LEU A 368 -0.52 -16.39 15.09
N PRO A 369 0.02 -17.62 15.29
CA PRO A 369 -0.77 -18.75 15.76
C PRO A 369 -1.25 -18.61 17.21
N GLU A 370 -0.60 -17.77 18.02
CA GLU A 370 -1.07 -17.44 19.37
C GLU A 370 -2.32 -16.54 19.38
N LEU A 371 -2.62 -15.88 18.26
CA LEU A 371 -3.80 -15.06 18.11
C LEU A 371 -4.98 -15.86 17.53
N ASN A 372 -4.82 -16.41 16.33
CA ASN A 372 -5.87 -17.10 15.58
C ASN A 372 -5.29 -18.13 14.59
N SER A 373 -6.17 -18.87 13.90
CA SER A 373 -5.82 -19.70 12.75
C SER A 373 -5.61 -18.88 11.48
N GLN A 374 -4.79 -19.40 10.56
CA GLN A 374 -4.48 -18.79 9.25
C GLN A 374 -5.71 -18.32 8.43
N SER A 375 -6.83 -19.03 8.49
CA SER A 375 -8.04 -18.68 7.73
C SER A 375 -8.94 -17.65 8.42
N ALA A 376 -8.70 -17.33 9.69
CA ALA A 376 -9.48 -16.37 10.45
C ALA A 376 -8.90 -14.96 10.27
N PHE A 377 -9.77 -13.95 10.26
CA PHE A 377 -9.32 -12.57 10.17
C PHE A 377 -8.74 -12.08 11.50
N ASP A 378 -7.56 -11.48 11.41
CA ASP A 378 -6.86 -10.80 12.49
C ASP A 378 -7.13 -9.28 12.49
N TYR A 379 -7.67 -8.74 11.39
CA TYR A 379 -8.08 -7.34 11.27
C TYR A 379 -6.99 -6.33 11.65
N TRP A 380 -5.79 -6.48 11.09
CA TRP A 380 -4.67 -5.59 11.38
C TRP A 380 -4.94 -4.13 10.96
N ARG A 381 -4.61 -3.17 11.82
CA ARG A 381 -4.82 -1.71 11.62
C ARG A 381 -3.56 -0.87 11.84
N GLY A 382 -2.51 -1.47 12.39
CA GLY A 382 -1.21 -0.83 12.51
C GLY A 382 -0.10 -1.86 12.57
N PHE A 383 1.03 -1.54 11.94
CA PHE A 383 2.24 -2.34 11.99
C PHE A 383 3.43 -1.40 12.14
N GLN A 384 4.17 -1.50 13.24
CA GLN A 384 5.23 -0.56 13.59
C GLN A 384 6.44 -1.28 14.17
N GLN A 385 7.61 -0.65 14.06
CA GLN A 385 8.83 -1.10 14.72
C GLN A 385 9.38 0.01 15.63
N THR A 386 9.58 -0.29 16.92
CA THR A 386 10.24 0.64 17.85
C THR A 386 11.76 0.63 17.69
N THR A 387 12.44 1.64 18.21
CA THR A 387 13.91 1.84 18.01
C THR A 387 14.78 0.74 18.63
N ASP A 388 14.25 -0.06 19.56
CA ASP A 388 14.88 -1.27 20.10
C ASP A 388 14.71 -2.51 19.20
N GLY A 389 14.16 -2.34 18.00
CA GLY A 389 14.04 -3.39 16.98
C GLY A 389 12.80 -4.27 17.09
N ARG A 390 11.97 -4.08 18.12
CA ARG A 390 10.73 -4.86 18.32
C ARG A 390 9.62 -4.42 17.38
N TYR A 391 8.86 -5.39 16.88
CA TYR A 391 7.74 -5.19 15.97
C TYR A 391 6.41 -5.37 16.70
N TYR A 392 5.43 -4.56 16.32
CA TYR A 392 4.10 -4.55 16.93
C TYR A 392 3.01 -4.48 15.88
N LEU A 393 1.99 -5.31 16.06
CA LEU A 393 0.75 -5.35 15.28
C LEU A 393 -0.41 -4.93 16.17
N GLY A 394 -1.26 -4.04 15.67
CA GLY A 394 -2.48 -3.60 16.35
C GLY A 394 -3.70 -4.09 15.59
N SER A 395 -4.58 -4.83 16.24
CA SER A 395 -5.82 -5.35 15.64
C SER A 395 -7.03 -4.47 15.98
N LYS A 396 -7.96 -4.35 15.02
CA LYS A 396 -9.26 -3.70 15.21
C LYS A 396 -10.09 -4.32 16.35
N SER A 397 -9.89 -5.59 16.66
CA SER A 397 -10.73 -6.34 17.59
C SER A 397 -10.01 -7.37 18.46
N LEU A 398 -8.69 -7.52 18.31
CA LEU A 398 -7.95 -8.63 18.92
C LEU A 398 -6.72 -8.21 19.72
N GLY A 399 -6.54 -6.92 19.99
CA GLY A 399 -5.48 -6.44 20.88
C GLY A 399 -4.21 -5.96 20.18
N LEU A 400 -3.24 -5.56 21.00
CA LEU A 400 -1.87 -5.25 20.63
C LEU A 400 -0.98 -6.48 20.77
N TRP A 401 -0.16 -6.76 19.77
CA TRP A 401 0.71 -7.92 19.72
C TRP A 401 2.14 -7.51 19.43
N GLN A 402 3.08 -7.95 20.26
CA GLN A 402 4.50 -7.89 19.96
C GLN A 402 4.90 -9.15 19.19
N MET A 403 5.71 -8.99 18.15
CA MET A 403 6.21 -10.11 17.35
C MET A 403 7.65 -10.48 17.73
N GLU A 404 7.96 -11.77 17.64
CA GLU A 404 9.32 -12.30 17.56
C GLU A 404 9.49 -12.97 16.19
N LEU A 405 10.42 -12.42 15.39
CA LEU A 405 10.69 -12.94 14.06
C LEU A 405 11.47 -14.27 14.15
N THR A 406 11.05 -15.22 13.33
CA THR A 406 11.67 -16.53 13.15
C THR A 406 12.48 -16.52 11.86
N THR A 407 12.06 -17.25 10.82
CA THR A 407 12.65 -17.19 9.48
C THR A 407 11.69 -16.51 8.50
N SER A 408 12.25 -15.93 7.43
CA SER A 408 11.50 -15.13 6.47
C SER A 408 10.46 -15.92 5.66
N THR A 409 10.67 -17.23 5.51
CA THR A 409 9.77 -18.15 4.80
C THR A 409 8.85 -18.94 5.72
N ASN A 410 8.96 -18.78 7.04
CA ASN A 410 8.07 -19.47 7.97
C ASN A 410 6.65 -18.89 7.81
N PRO A 411 5.61 -19.72 7.59
CA PRO A 411 4.24 -19.24 7.53
C PRO A 411 3.76 -18.68 8.87
N THR A 412 4.47 -18.95 9.98
CA THR A 412 4.16 -18.43 11.31
C THR A 412 5.29 -17.57 11.87
N GLN A 413 4.92 -16.48 12.57
CA GLN A 413 5.81 -15.80 13.51
C GLN A 413 5.22 -15.94 14.91
N LYS A 414 6.01 -15.67 15.96
CA LYS A 414 5.51 -15.75 17.33
C LYS A 414 4.91 -14.41 17.77
N GLY A 415 3.77 -14.48 18.44
CA GLY A 415 3.08 -13.33 19.00
C GLY A 415 3.01 -13.34 20.53
N THR A 416 3.14 -12.18 21.16
CA THR A 416 2.80 -11.98 22.57
C THR A 416 1.84 -10.81 22.73
N ARG A 417 0.66 -11.07 23.32
CA ARG A 417 -0.34 -10.04 23.58
C ARG A 417 0.13 -9.08 24.67
N ILE A 418 0.00 -7.78 24.43
CA ILE A 418 0.43 -6.72 25.34
C ILE A 418 -0.80 -5.98 25.88
N GLY A 419 -0.82 -5.72 27.19
CA GLY A 419 -1.85 -4.91 27.84
C GLY A 419 -3.24 -5.56 27.83
N ALA A 420 -3.30 -6.89 27.97
CA ALA A 420 -4.55 -7.65 27.94
C ALA A 420 -5.55 -7.24 29.03
N GLU A 421 -5.05 -6.66 30.12
CA GLU A 421 -5.79 -6.11 31.24
C GLU A 421 -6.43 -4.74 30.95
N VAL A 422 -6.02 -4.07 29.87
CA VAL A 422 -6.51 -2.75 29.48
C VAL A 422 -7.52 -2.91 28.34
N GLY A 423 -8.81 -2.97 28.67
CA GLY A 423 -9.86 -3.23 27.67
C GLY A 423 -9.92 -2.25 26.49
N ALA A 424 -9.38 -1.02 26.63
CA ALA A 424 -9.27 -0.08 25.52
C ALA A 424 -8.37 -0.61 24.37
N LEU A 425 -7.36 -1.43 24.70
CA LEU A 425 -6.45 -2.03 23.72
C LEU A 425 -7.10 -3.16 22.90
N ASP A 426 -8.30 -3.63 23.24
CA ASP A 426 -9.01 -4.64 22.46
C ASP A 426 -9.43 -4.11 21.07
N ALA A 427 -9.53 -2.79 20.90
CA ALA A 427 -9.95 -2.15 19.65
C ALA A 427 -8.99 -1.05 19.20
N ILE A 428 -8.00 -1.39 18.38
CA ILE A 428 -6.95 -0.48 17.90
C ILE A 428 -7.28 0.06 16.51
N ASN A 429 -7.15 1.37 16.35
CA ASN A 429 -7.36 2.05 15.07
C ASN A 429 -6.05 2.35 14.34
N SER A 430 -4.96 2.64 15.07
CA SER A 430 -3.69 3.06 14.48
C SER A 430 -2.54 2.93 15.49
N LEU A 431 -1.31 2.77 14.99
CA LEU A 431 -0.07 2.72 15.77
C LEU A 431 0.94 3.72 15.22
N ALA A 432 1.78 4.29 16.10
CA ALA A 432 2.94 5.08 15.68
C ALA A 432 4.13 4.88 16.62
N ALA A 433 5.26 4.41 16.09
CA ALA A 433 6.52 4.39 16.82
C ALA A 433 7.24 5.74 16.72
N THR A 434 7.84 6.20 17.81
CA THR A 434 8.52 7.51 17.89
C THR A 434 10.03 7.36 18.14
N ASN A 435 10.79 8.45 17.96
CA ASN A 435 12.26 8.39 17.99
C ASN A 435 12.83 8.12 19.39
N ASP A 436 12.09 8.41 20.46
CA ASP A 436 12.45 8.06 21.82
C ASP A 436 12.33 6.54 22.11
N GLY A 437 11.73 5.77 21.20
CA GLY A 437 11.51 4.33 21.33
C GLY A 437 10.14 3.92 21.87
N SER A 438 9.23 4.88 22.02
CA SER A 438 7.84 4.63 22.38
C SER A 438 7.04 4.07 21.22
N LEU A 439 5.93 3.40 21.56
CA LEU A 439 4.83 3.08 20.65
C LEU A 439 3.56 3.73 21.17
N PHE A 440 2.96 4.61 20.38
CA PHE A 440 1.64 5.17 20.66
C PHE A 440 0.55 4.30 20.03
N ILE A 441 -0.54 4.10 20.77
CA ILE A 441 -1.65 3.22 20.41
C ILE A 441 -2.96 3.99 20.44
N ALA A 442 -3.52 4.23 19.25
CA ALA A 442 -4.83 4.85 19.07
C ALA A 442 -5.93 3.80 19.23
N THR A 443 -6.85 4.03 20.17
CA THR A 443 -7.95 3.12 20.45
C THR A 443 -9.29 3.66 19.95
N ASN A 444 -10.21 2.75 19.64
CA ASN A 444 -11.56 3.10 19.21
C ASN A 444 -12.42 3.66 20.34
N ALA A 445 -12.09 3.32 21.59
CA ALA A 445 -12.65 3.89 22.80
C ALA A 445 -11.63 3.78 23.93
N GLY A 446 -11.60 4.76 24.83
CA GLY A 446 -10.65 4.81 25.93
C GLY A 446 -9.42 5.69 25.68
N GLY A 447 -9.31 6.36 24.53
CA GLY A 447 -8.31 7.40 24.26
C GLY A 447 -6.95 6.88 23.76
N LEU A 448 -5.89 7.64 24.03
CA LEU A 448 -4.54 7.34 23.56
C LEU A 448 -3.73 6.63 24.65
N TYR A 449 -3.02 5.57 24.28
CA TYR A 449 -2.07 4.87 25.14
C TYR A 449 -0.66 4.96 24.57
N ARG A 450 0.34 4.77 25.42
CA ARG A 450 1.75 4.74 25.07
C ARG A 450 2.43 3.56 25.76
N LEU A 451 3.11 2.75 24.98
CA LEU A 451 4.14 1.85 25.49
C LEU A 451 5.45 2.64 25.48
N THR A 452 5.95 2.99 26.66
CA THR A 452 7.16 3.81 26.83
C THR A 452 8.41 3.10 26.31
N PRO A 453 9.58 3.76 26.20
CA PRO A 453 10.82 3.09 25.78
C PRO A 453 11.22 1.93 26.72
N ALA A 454 10.87 2.04 28.01
CA ALA A 454 11.04 0.99 29.02
C ALA A 454 9.98 -0.13 28.93
N LYS A 455 9.06 -0.05 27.96
CA LYS A 455 7.93 -0.95 27.72
C LYS A 455 6.91 -1.02 28.86
N THR A 456 6.79 0.08 29.60
CA THR A 456 5.67 0.31 30.51
C THR A 456 4.51 0.91 29.73
N LEU A 457 3.31 0.34 29.87
CA LEU A 457 2.09 0.85 29.26
C LEU A 457 1.47 1.95 30.13
N GLU A 458 1.18 3.10 29.54
CA GLU A 458 0.55 4.25 30.20
C GLU A 458 -0.54 4.88 29.34
N LYS A 459 -1.51 5.54 30.00
CA LYS A 459 -2.53 6.37 29.34
C LYS A 459 -1.95 7.76 29.09
N VAL A 460 -2.25 8.35 27.92
CA VAL A 460 -1.79 9.70 27.56
C VAL A 460 -2.88 10.72 27.84
N ASP A 461 -2.95 11.20 29.09
CA ASP A 461 -4.02 12.10 29.57
C ASP A 461 -4.08 13.47 28.87
N ALA A 462 -2.98 13.86 28.21
CA ALA A 462 -2.93 15.05 27.38
C ALA A 462 -3.95 15.03 26.23
N VAL A 463 -4.30 13.83 25.73
CA VAL A 463 -5.30 13.64 24.67
C VAL A 463 -6.59 13.18 25.32
N ARG A 464 -7.53 14.12 25.49
CA ARG A 464 -8.77 13.89 26.24
C ARG A 464 -9.87 13.15 25.46
N ALA A 465 -9.76 13.09 24.15
CA ALA A 465 -10.78 12.48 23.30
C ALA A 465 -10.91 10.98 23.58
N ASN A 466 -12.13 10.46 23.57
CA ASN A 466 -12.38 9.05 23.84
C ASN A 466 -11.97 8.14 22.66
N ARG A 467 -12.06 8.64 21.42
CA ARG A 467 -11.76 7.89 20.21
C ARG A 467 -10.61 8.55 19.45
N VAL A 468 -9.54 7.80 19.21
CA VAL A 468 -8.38 8.25 18.43
C VAL A 468 -8.42 7.53 17.08
N LEU A 469 -8.41 8.30 15.99
CA LEU A 469 -8.69 7.82 14.64
C LEU A 469 -7.41 7.43 13.90
N GLN A 470 -6.40 8.29 13.94
CA GLN A 470 -5.19 8.16 13.13
C GLN A 470 -4.00 8.73 13.91
N LEU A 471 -2.85 8.07 13.78
CA LEU A 471 -1.56 8.57 14.24
C LEU A 471 -0.64 8.77 13.03
N VAL A 472 0.00 9.94 12.95
CA VAL A 472 1.03 10.23 11.93
C VAL A 472 2.23 10.85 12.62
N TYR A 473 3.40 10.24 12.46
CA TYR A 473 4.62 10.69 13.10
C TYR A 473 5.61 11.26 12.07
N ASP A 474 6.08 12.48 12.31
CA ASP A 474 7.17 13.10 11.56
C ASP A 474 8.45 13.12 12.43
N PRO A 475 9.43 12.25 12.13
CA PRO A 475 10.70 12.18 12.84
C PRO A 475 11.70 13.26 12.43
N SER A 476 11.41 14.06 11.40
CA SER A 476 12.40 14.96 10.79
C SER A 476 12.41 16.38 11.38
N VAL A 477 11.53 16.67 12.33
CA VAL A 477 11.56 17.89 13.15
C VAL A 477 12.05 17.57 14.56
N THR A 478 12.62 18.56 15.24
CA THR A 478 13.12 18.41 16.62
C THR A 478 12.44 19.43 17.54
N PRO A 479 11.71 18.98 18.59
CA PRO A 479 11.42 17.58 18.95
C PRO A 479 10.58 16.85 17.89
N GLY A 480 10.48 15.51 17.88
CA GLY A 480 9.59 14.80 16.95
C GLY A 480 8.14 15.30 17.02
N MET A 481 7.38 15.16 15.93
CA MET A 481 5.99 15.62 15.86
C MET A 481 5.03 14.45 15.63
N LEU A 482 4.20 14.16 16.62
CA LEU A 482 3.13 13.16 16.54
C LEU A 482 1.78 13.86 16.37
N LEU A 483 1.18 13.69 15.20
CA LEU A 483 -0.21 14.06 14.93
C LEU A 483 -1.13 13.01 15.52
N VAL A 484 -2.02 13.43 16.41
CA VAL A 484 -3.05 12.61 17.03
C VAL A 484 -4.41 13.11 16.58
N LEU A 485 -4.95 12.50 15.52
CA LEU A 485 -6.28 12.81 15.02
C LEU A 485 -7.31 12.05 15.87
N THR A 486 -8.29 12.76 16.38
CA THR A 486 -9.33 12.23 17.26
C THR A 486 -10.72 12.57 16.73
N SER A 487 -11.77 11.99 17.33
CA SER A 487 -13.15 12.40 17.06
C SER A 487 -13.41 13.89 17.31
N ASP A 488 -12.60 14.54 18.14
CA ASP A 488 -12.82 15.91 18.60
C ASP A 488 -11.94 16.92 17.85
N GLY A 489 -11.03 16.44 17.00
CA GLY A 489 -10.08 17.26 16.24
C GLY A 489 -8.63 16.74 16.34
N LEU A 490 -7.70 17.57 15.88
CA LEU A 490 -6.28 17.27 15.79
C LEU A 490 -5.51 17.87 16.97
N THR A 491 -4.88 17.00 17.76
CA THR A 491 -3.91 17.36 18.80
C THR A 491 -2.52 16.91 18.36
N VAL A 492 -1.50 17.72 18.64
CA VAL A 492 -0.10 17.40 18.33
C VAL A 492 0.68 17.25 19.62
N LEU A 493 1.43 16.15 19.69
CA LEU A 493 2.36 15.85 20.77
C LEU A 493 3.80 16.04 20.30
N ARG A 494 4.63 16.66 21.13
CA ARG A 494 6.07 16.91 20.88
C ARG A 494 6.91 16.35 22.03
N GLY A 495 8.12 15.89 21.72
CA GLY A 495 9.08 15.42 22.75
C GLY A 495 9.19 13.90 22.90
N TYR A 496 8.71 13.16 21.91
CA TYR A 496 8.74 11.69 21.85
C TYR A 496 9.47 11.21 20.60
#